data_AF-A0A1A8A692-F1
#
_entry.id   AF-A0A1A8A692-F1
#
_cell.length_a   1.000
_cell.length_b   1.000
_cell.length_c   1.000
_cell.angle_alpha   90.00
_cell.angle_beta   90.00
_cell.angle_gamma   90.00
#
_symmetry.space_group_name_H-M   'P 1'
#
loop_
_entity.id
_entity.type
_entity.pdbx_description
1 polymer ?
#
loop_
_entity_poly.entity_id
_entity_poly.type
_entity_poly.pdbx_seq_one_letter_code
_entity_poly.pdbx_strand_id
1 'polypeptide(L)'
;MAALSCLVVIVAALLLPLRTDAAGQNPDHVLQGVGEKPEARRPGEDSTIAPEDLPRFLSCYCSGHCPDDAVNNTCQTNGQCFAIIEEDENGDSQLTSGCMKYEGSHFQCKDSPNAQTRRTIECCNTDFCNGDLRPTLPPQISTENRSHWLAFLISMTICCCTLVCVTIIFYCRYKLQTERERYPKDTEQEVFIRDGESLKDLIHQSQSSGSGSGLPLLVQRTIAKQIQMVRQIGKGRYGEVWLGRWRGEKVAVKVFFTREEASWFRETEIYQTVLMRHENILGFIAADIKGSDASTQLFLITDYHESGSLYDYLKLTTLDVQVLLRLAYSVACGLCHLHTEIYGTQGKPAIAHRDLKTKNILVKKN
;
A
#
# COMPACT_ATOMS: atom_id res chain seq x y z
N MET A 1 -8.67 29.63 3.82
CA MET A 1 -7.21 29.48 3.94
C MET A 1 -6.74 28.53 5.06
N ALA A 2 -7.62 28.06 5.96
CA ALA A 2 -7.21 27.11 7.02
C ALA A 2 -7.07 25.64 6.58
N ALA A 3 -7.72 25.23 5.47
CA ALA A 3 -7.69 23.84 4.99
C ALA A 3 -6.37 23.43 4.30
N LEU A 4 -5.60 24.40 3.77
CA LEU A 4 -4.30 24.10 3.14
C LEU A 4 -3.20 23.76 4.16
N SER A 5 -3.28 24.32 5.38
CA SER A 5 -2.25 24.11 6.40
C SER A 5 -2.30 22.71 7.03
N CYS A 6 -3.48 22.06 7.12
CA CYS A 6 -3.57 20.68 7.60
C CYS A 6 -2.98 19.67 6.61
N LEU A 7 -3.08 19.92 5.30
CA LEU A 7 -2.55 19.00 4.28
C LEU A 7 -1.02 18.95 4.27
N VAL A 8 -0.35 20.08 4.55
CA VAL A 8 1.12 20.17 4.57
C VAL A 8 1.70 19.42 5.77
N VAL A 9 1.01 19.39 6.92
CA VAL A 9 1.48 18.70 8.13
C VAL A 9 1.37 17.18 8.00
N ILE A 10 0.33 16.67 7.33
CA ILE A 10 0.14 15.23 7.12
C ILE A 10 1.16 14.68 6.10
N VAL A 11 1.49 15.46 5.07
CA VAL A 11 2.50 15.07 4.07
C VAL A 11 3.92 15.09 4.65
N ALA A 12 4.22 15.96 5.62
CA ALA A 12 5.51 15.98 6.30
C ALA A 12 5.73 14.78 7.25
N ALA A 13 4.67 14.23 7.85
CA ALA A 13 4.75 13.08 8.75
C ALA A 13 5.00 11.75 8.00
N LEU A 14 4.65 11.66 6.72
CA LEU A 14 4.81 10.47 5.88
C LEU A 14 6.21 10.33 5.25
N LEU A 15 7.11 11.28 5.47
CA LEU A 15 8.47 11.29 4.88
C LEU A 15 9.60 10.97 5.87
N LEU A 16 9.30 10.57 7.10
CA LEU A 16 10.32 10.14 8.07
C LEU A 16 10.41 8.60 8.12
N PRO A 17 11.61 8.01 7.96
CA PRO A 17 11.78 6.57 8.03
C PRO A 17 11.71 6.10 9.48
N LEU A 18 10.75 5.23 9.78
CA LEU A 18 10.63 4.55 11.08
C LEU A 18 11.77 3.54 11.23
N ARG A 19 12.75 3.91 12.06
CA ARG A 19 13.78 3.05 12.60
C ARG A 19 13.20 2.30 13.79
N THR A 20 13.02 0.98 13.67
CA THR A 20 12.63 0.11 14.78
C THR A 20 13.88 -0.24 15.59
N ASP A 21 13.98 0.25 16.82
CA ASP A 21 14.86 -0.33 17.83
C ASP A 21 14.00 -0.82 19.00
N ALA A 22 14.18 -2.10 19.32
CA ALA A 22 13.58 -2.77 20.45
C ALA A 22 14.35 -2.43 21.73
N ALA A 23 13.67 -1.94 22.75
CA ALA A 23 14.14 -1.99 24.13
C ALA A 23 12.93 -1.99 25.07
N GLY A 24 12.77 -3.07 25.83
CA GLY A 24 11.78 -3.16 26.90
C GLY A 24 12.22 -2.37 28.12
N GLN A 25 11.25 -1.84 28.86
CA GLN A 25 11.35 -1.58 30.29
C GLN A 25 9.96 -1.31 30.87
N ASN A 26 9.61 -2.14 31.86
CA ASN A 26 8.49 -1.96 32.78
C ASN A 26 8.77 -0.77 33.71
N PRO A 27 7.74 -0.03 34.13
CA PRO A 27 7.68 0.31 35.55
C PRO A 27 6.26 0.26 36.14
N ASP A 28 6.12 -0.58 37.17
CA ASP A 28 5.12 -0.45 38.21
C ASP A 28 5.59 0.55 39.29
N HIS A 29 4.59 1.19 39.89
CA HIS A 29 4.52 1.81 41.22
C HIS A 29 4.53 3.35 41.38
N VAL A 30 3.60 3.72 42.29
CA VAL A 30 3.45 4.90 43.14
C VAL A 30 2.67 6.08 42.55
N LEU A 31 1.41 6.26 42.98
CA LEU A 31 1.04 7.28 43.98
C LEU A 31 -0.43 7.13 44.43
N GLN A 32 -0.63 7.09 45.75
CA GLN A 32 -1.89 7.10 46.48
C GLN A 32 -2.61 8.45 46.36
N GLY A 33 -3.95 8.42 46.34
CA GLY A 33 -4.80 9.58 46.53
C GLY A 33 -6.16 9.15 47.08
N VAL A 34 -6.38 9.43 48.37
CA VAL A 34 -7.59 9.16 49.15
C VAL A 34 -8.72 10.10 48.73
N GLY A 35 -9.95 9.59 48.61
CA GLY A 35 -11.16 10.39 48.38
C GLY A 35 -12.42 9.61 48.71
N GLU A 36 -12.93 9.80 49.93
CA GLU A 36 -14.20 9.26 50.43
C GLU A 36 -15.44 9.86 49.73
N LYS A 37 -16.54 9.10 49.77
CA LYS A 37 -17.84 9.34 49.12
C LYS A 37 -18.88 9.68 50.21
N PRO A 38 -19.80 10.64 50.02
CA PRO A 38 -20.86 10.89 51.02
C PRO A 38 -22.13 10.07 50.74
N GLU A 39 -22.65 9.44 51.80
CA GLU A 39 -23.92 8.71 51.86
C GLU A 39 -25.09 9.59 52.35
N ALA A 40 -26.30 9.11 52.04
CA ALA A 40 -27.61 9.75 52.19
C ALA A 40 -28.12 9.92 53.64
N ARG A 41 -28.95 10.95 53.87
CA ARG A 41 -29.79 11.12 55.07
C ARG A 41 -31.29 11.08 54.74
N ARG A 42 -32.05 10.45 55.65
CA ARG A 42 -33.51 10.23 55.66
C ARG A 42 -34.30 11.45 56.21
N PRO A 43 -35.63 11.51 56.00
CA PRO A 43 -36.46 12.71 56.23
C PRO A 43 -37.02 12.80 57.67
N GLY A 44 -37.36 14.02 58.09
CA GLY A 44 -38.09 14.33 59.32
C GLY A 44 -39.37 15.14 59.02
N GLU A 45 -40.40 14.88 59.82
CA GLU A 45 -41.76 15.42 59.76
C GLU A 45 -41.84 16.93 60.06
N ASP A 46 -42.80 17.57 59.39
CA ASP A 46 -43.65 18.70 59.78
C ASP A 46 -43.72 19.78 58.68
N SER A 47 -44.85 19.86 57.97
CA SER A 47 -45.14 21.01 57.12
C SER A 47 -46.64 21.25 57.00
N THR A 48 -47.02 22.41 57.53
CA THR A 48 -48.33 23.04 57.49
C THR A 48 -48.66 23.42 56.04
N ILE A 49 -49.88 23.12 55.59
CA ILE A 49 -50.34 23.39 54.22
C ILE A 49 -50.49 24.91 54.00
N ALA A 50 -49.96 25.39 52.86
CA ALA A 50 -49.92 26.80 52.45
C ALA A 50 -51.22 27.26 51.75
N PRO A 51 -51.48 28.58 51.59
CA PRO A 51 -52.76 29.18 51.17
C PRO A 51 -53.20 28.91 49.71
N GLU A 52 -52.55 27.98 49.02
CA GLU A 52 -52.71 27.71 47.59
C GLU A 52 -53.88 26.75 47.30
N ASP A 53 -54.51 26.21 48.35
CA ASP A 53 -55.60 25.23 48.28
C ASP A 53 -57.03 25.84 48.18
N LEU A 54 -57.18 27.12 47.82
CA LEU A 54 -58.50 27.63 47.44
C LEU A 54 -58.81 27.24 45.98
N PRO A 55 -59.88 26.46 45.70
CA PRO A 55 -60.23 26.08 44.34
C PRO A 55 -60.77 27.30 43.58
N ARG A 56 -59.90 27.99 42.82
CA ARG A 56 -60.34 28.93 41.80
C ARG A 56 -60.71 28.13 40.56
N PHE A 57 -62.01 28.10 40.24
CA PHE A 57 -62.50 27.59 38.97
C PHE A 57 -62.50 28.71 37.94
N LEU A 58 -61.66 28.54 36.93
CA LEU A 58 -61.49 29.41 35.77
C LEU A 58 -62.50 29.03 34.69
N SER A 59 -63.20 30.01 34.11
CA SER A 59 -64.07 29.80 32.94
C SER A 59 -63.32 30.09 31.64
N CYS A 60 -63.35 29.20 30.66
CA CYS A 60 -62.67 29.36 29.36
C CYS A 60 -63.65 29.17 28.20
N TYR A 61 -63.32 29.72 27.04
CA TYR A 61 -63.95 29.30 25.78
C TYR A 61 -63.41 27.95 25.34
N CYS A 62 -64.24 27.11 24.71
CA CYS A 62 -63.78 25.86 24.10
C CYS A 62 -64.31 25.73 22.68
N SER A 63 -63.47 25.21 21.78
CA SER A 63 -63.79 24.91 20.40
C SER A 63 -62.89 23.77 19.94
N GLY A 64 -63.47 22.65 19.48
CA GLY A 64 -62.74 21.41 19.17
C GLY A 64 -62.36 20.58 20.41
N HIS A 65 -62.01 21.21 21.54
CA HIS A 65 -61.68 20.55 22.82
C HIS A 65 -62.66 20.95 23.94
N CYS A 66 -63.96 20.74 23.72
CA CYS A 66 -64.98 20.92 24.75
C CYS A 66 -65.27 19.61 25.50
N PRO A 67 -65.53 19.65 26.83
CA PRO A 67 -66.06 18.51 27.55
C PRO A 67 -67.53 18.24 27.16
N ASP A 68 -68.00 17.02 27.38
CA ASP A 68 -69.34 16.57 26.96
C ASP A 68 -70.50 17.35 27.62
N ASP A 69 -70.25 17.97 28.78
CA ASP A 69 -71.18 18.79 29.55
C ASP A 69 -71.08 20.30 29.24
N ALA A 70 -70.32 20.68 28.21
CA ALA A 70 -70.14 22.08 27.84
C ALA A 70 -71.45 22.74 27.39
N VAL A 71 -71.79 23.87 28.02
CA VAL A 71 -72.91 24.73 27.62
C VAL A 71 -72.34 26.01 27.03
N ASN A 72 -72.89 26.48 25.91
CA ASN A 72 -72.47 27.71 25.22
C ASN A 72 -70.98 27.79 24.85
N ASN A 73 -70.34 26.67 24.47
CA ASN A 73 -68.92 26.61 24.13
C ASN A 73 -68.00 27.14 25.26
N THR A 74 -68.39 26.87 26.50
CA THR A 74 -67.62 27.22 27.69
C THR A 74 -67.31 25.99 28.52
N CYS A 75 -66.17 26.02 29.20
CA CYS A 75 -65.72 24.97 30.11
C CYS A 75 -65.14 25.59 31.39
N GLN A 76 -65.12 24.84 32.49
CA GLN A 76 -64.51 25.27 33.76
C GLN A 76 -63.32 24.40 34.12
N THR A 77 -62.26 25.00 34.66
CA THR A 77 -61.07 24.26 35.10
C THR A 77 -60.40 24.89 36.31
N ASN A 78 -59.68 24.08 37.10
CA ASN A 78 -58.78 24.54 38.15
C ASN A 78 -57.34 24.76 37.66
N GLY A 79 -57.08 24.57 36.36
CA GLY A 79 -55.78 24.77 35.72
C GLY A 79 -55.70 26.06 34.91
N GLN A 80 -55.59 25.93 33.58
CA GLN A 80 -55.38 27.05 32.66
C GLN A 80 -56.29 26.93 31.43
N CYS A 81 -56.63 28.05 30.82
CA CYS A 81 -57.23 28.07 29.48
C CYS A 81 -56.12 27.99 28.44
N PHE A 82 -56.40 27.37 27.29
CA PHE A 82 -55.44 27.30 26.17
C PHE A 82 -56.08 27.60 24.83
N ALA A 83 -55.23 28.00 23.88
CA ALA A 83 -55.49 28.04 22.45
C ALA A 83 -54.32 27.39 21.71
N ILE A 84 -54.61 26.57 20.72
CA ILE A 84 -53.62 25.81 19.96
C ILE A 84 -53.89 25.94 18.46
N ILE A 85 -52.83 26.18 17.70
CA ILE A 85 -52.86 26.16 16.24
C ILE A 85 -52.05 24.96 15.76
N GLU A 86 -52.66 24.12 14.93
CA GLU A 86 -52.05 22.93 14.33
C GLU A 86 -52.23 22.96 12.82
N GLU A 87 -51.19 22.58 12.08
CA GLU A 87 -51.23 22.41 10.62
C GLU A 87 -51.49 20.93 10.32
N ASP A 88 -52.55 20.63 9.56
CA ASP A 88 -52.91 19.27 9.19
C ASP A 88 -52.00 18.71 8.07
N GLU A 89 -52.18 17.43 7.71
CA GLU A 89 -51.41 16.79 6.63
C GLU A 89 -51.62 17.45 5.25
N ASN A 90 -52.70 18.21 5.08
CA ASN A 90 -53.02 18.92 3.84
C ASN A 90 -52.47 20.36 3.83
N GLY A 91 -51.90 20.85 4.93
CA GLY A 91 -51.36 22.20 5.08
C GLY A 91 -52.39 23.23 5.57
N ASP A 92 -53.60 22.82 5.94
CA ASP A 92 -54.62 23.71 6.48
C ASP A 92 -54.40 23.92 7.99
N SER A 93 -54.44 25.17 8.44
CA SER A 93 -54.27 25.51 9.85
C SER A 93 -55.61 25.52 10.59
N GLN A 94 -55.67 24.75 11.68
CA GLN A 94 -56.85 24.68 12.55
C GLN A 94 -56.52 25.29 13.91
N LEU A 95 -57.39 26.22 14.37
CA LEU A 95 -57.31 26.84 15.68
C LEU A 95 -58.35 26.21 16.60
N THR A 96 -57.91 25.55 17.66
CA THR A 96 -58.79 24.98 18.69
C THR A 96 -58.45 25.56 20.06
N SER A 97 -59.40 25.47 20.99
CA SER A 97 -59.27 26.06 22.32
C SER A 97 -60.02 25.23 23.35
N GLY A 98 -59.63 25.35 24.62
CA GLY A 98 -60.31 24.62 25.70
C GLY A 98 -59.72 24.83 27.09
N CYS A 99 -60.13 23.92 27.97
CA CYS A 99 -59.75 23.89 29.39
C CYS A 99 -58.72 22.81 29.67
N MET A 100 -57.70 23.15 30.46
CA MET A 100 -56.67 22.21 30.89
C MET A 100 -56.70 22.02 32.40
N LYS A 101 -56.66 20.77 32.87
CA LYS A 101 -56.63 20.45 34.31
C LYS A 101 -55.32 20.91 34.95
N TYR A 102 -55.36 21.20 36.25
CA TYR A 102 -54.16 21.62 37.00
C TYR A 102 -52.99 20.64 36.86
N GLU A 103 -53.26 19.34 37.02
CA GLU A 103 -52.25 18.28 36.88
C GLU A 103 -51.67 18.23 35.45
N GLY A 104 -50.39 18.57 35.33
CA GLY A 104 -49.67 18.53 34.05
C GLY A 104 -49.87 19.75 33.14
N SER A 105 -50.66 20.75 33.54
CA SER A 105 -50.88 21.97 32.75
C SER A 105 -49.58 22.69 32.38
N HIS A 106 -48.68 22.85 33.35
CA HIS A 106 -47.40 23.52 33.14
C HIS A 106 -46.48 22.82 32.11
N PHE A 107 -46.58 21.50 31.95
CA PHE A 107 -45.82 20.76 30.95
C PHE A 107 -46.47 20.83 29.56
N GLN A 108 -47.80 20.81 29.50
CA GLN A 108 -48.54 20.90 28.24
C GLN A 108 -48.48 22.30 27.61
N CYS A 109 -48.39 23.35 28.43
CA CYS A 109 -48.23 24.73 27.99
C CYS A 109 -46.79 25.09 27.58
N LYS A 110 -45.82 24.17 27.74
CA LYS A 110 -44.45 24.32 27.23
C LYS A 110 -44.28 23.40 26.03
N ASP A 111 -44.51 23.93 24.83
CA ASP A 111 -44.41 23.13 23.62
C ASP A 111 -42.97 22.65 23.37
N SER A 112 -42.84 21.45 22.79
CA SER A 112 -41.54 20.90 22.43
C SER A 112 -41.13 21.41 21.05
N PRO A 113 -39.92 21.98 20.88
CA PRO A 113 -39.45 22.42 19.56
C PRO A 113 -39.22 21.26 18.57
N ASN A 114 -39.35 20.00 19.01
CA ASN A 114 -39.10 18.80 18.21
C ASN A 114 -40.39 18.00 17.87
N ALA A 115 -41.58 18.60 17.96
CA ALA A 115 -42.81 17.93 17.56
C ALA A 115 -42.85 17.65 16.04
N GLN A 116 -43.33 16.48 15.63
CA GLN A 116 -43.42 16.07 14.22
C GLN A 116 -44.44 16.89 13.42
N THR A 117 -45.46 17.43 14.08
CA THR A 117 -46.48 18.30 13.50
C THR A 117 -46.22 19.75 13.88
N ARG A 118 -46.43 20.66 12.92
CA ARG A 118 -46.21 22.09 13.11
C ARG A 118 -47.36 22.65 13.94
N ARG A 119 -47.09 22.81 15.23
CA ARG A 119 -48.06 23.10 16.28
C ARG A 119 -47.53 24.20 17.19
N THR A 120 -48.42 25.01 17.76
CA THR A 120 -48.08 25.95 18.84
C THR A 120 -49.26 26.11 19.79
N ILE A 121 -48.99 25.95 21.08
CA ILE A 121 -49.96 26.14 22.17
C ILE A 121 -49.60 27.37 23.02
N GLU A 122 -50.60 28.19 23.31
CA GLU A 122 -50.51 29.29 24.28
C GLU A 122 -51.54 29.09 25.40
N CYS A 123 -51.16 29.43 26.63
CA CYS A 123 -51.99 29.25 27.82
C CYS A 123 -52.09 30.53 28.65
N CYS A 124 -53.21 30.69 29.35
CA CYS A 124 -53.51 31.86 30.19
C CYS A 124 -54.37 31.47 31.42
N ASN A 125 -54.48 32.38 32.39
CA ASN A 125 -54.99 32.09 33.74
C ASN A 125 -56.05 33.07 34.27
N THR A 126 -56.76 33.78 33.39
CA THR A 126 -57.91 34.64 33.75
C THR A 126 -59.18 34.21 33.02
N ASP A 127 -60.36 34.53 33.55
CA ASP A 127 -61.61 34.08 32.93
C ASP A 127 -61.70 34.56 31.47
N PHE A 128 -62.05 33.64 30.58
CA PHE A 128 -62.23 33.82 29.13
C PHE A 128 -61.00 34.35 28.36
N CYS A 129 -59.81 34.26 28.97
CA CYS A 129 -58.58 34.82 28.40
C CYS A 129 -58.15 34.21 27.06
N ASN A 130 -58.55 32.98 26.78
CA ASN A 130 -58.18 32.29 25.55
C ASN A 130 -58.92 32.79 24.31
N GLY A 131 -59.89 33.70 24.45
CA GLY A 131 -60.47 34.43 23.33
C GLY A 131 -59.51 35.45 22.69
N ASP A 132 -58.53 35.92 23.46
CA ASP A 132 -57.56 36.93 23.01
C ASP A 132 -56.22 36.33 22.53
N LEU A 133 -56.00 35.03 22.76
CA LEU A 133 -54.80 34.33 22.35
C LEU A 133 -54.74 34.19 20.82
N ARG A 134 -53.56 34.44 20.25
CA ARG A 134 -53.31 34.36 18.80
C ARG A 134 -51.99 33.61 18.54
N PRO A 135 -51.95 32.29 18.81
CA PRO A 135 -50.75 31.51 18.55
C PRO A 135 -50.42 31.52 17.05
N THR A 136 -49.12 31.55 16.72
CA THR A 136 -48.64 31.54 15.33
C THR A 136 -47.77 30.33 15.07
N LEU A 137 -47.90 29.73 13.88
CA LEU A 137 -47.10 28.57 13.49
C LEU A 137 -45.61 28.96 13.36
N PRO A 138 -44.66 28.14 13.87
CA PRO A 138 -43.24 28.43 13.80
C PRO A 138 -42.76 28.52 12.34
N PRO A 139 -41.77 29.32 11.95
CA PRO A 139 -41.37 29.47 10.54
C PRO A 139 -40.91 28.14 9.93
N GLN A 140 -41.28 27.87 8.67
CA GLN A 140 -40.75 26.70 7.95
C GLN A 140 -39.26 26.89 7.67
N ILE A 141 -38.42 26.07 8.30
CA ILE A 141 -36.98 26.01 7.97
C ILE A 141 -36.87 25.20 6.67
N SER A 142 -37.00 25.87 5.52
CA SER A 142 -36.66 25.28 4.23
C SER A 142 -35.18 24.93 4.26
N THR A 143 -34.88 23.64 4.36
CA THR A 143 -33.54 23.12 4.59
C THR A 143 -32.54 23.60 3.54
N GLU A 144 -31.57 24.37 4.00
CA GLU A 144 -30.27 24.68 3.37
C GLU A 144 -29.41 23.41 3.14
N ASN A 145 -29.99 22.21 3.18
CA ASN A 145 -29.27 20.93 3.10
C ASN A 145 -28.77 20.61 1.69
N ARG A 146 -29.36 21.18 0.63
CA ARG A 146 -29.01 20.82 -0.75
C ARG A 146 -27.63 21.35 -1.17
N SER A 147 -27.22 22.51 -0.65
CA SER A 147 -25.93 23.14 -0.96
C SER A 147 -24.76 22.43 -0.26
N HIS A 148 -24.94 22.01 0.99
CA HIS A 148 -23.92 21.28 1.74
C HIS A 148 -23.66 19.88 1.17
N TRP A 149 -24.70 19.18 0.73
CA TRP A 149 -24.55 17.87 0.08
C TRP A 149 -23.78 17.97 -1.25
N LEU A 150 -24.06 18.98 -2.07
CA LEU A 150 -23.31 19.22 -3.31
C LEU A 150 -21.83 19.53 -3.02
N ALA A 151 -21.55 20.38 -2.03
CA ALA A 151 -20.18 20.70 -1.62
C ALA A 151 -19.42 19.46 -1.10
N PHE A 152 -20.09 18.59 -0.33
CA PHE A 152 -19.51 17.35 0.17
C PHE A 152 -19.16 16.37 -0.98
N LEU A 153 -20.06 16.20 -1.95
CA LEU A 153 -19.83 15.33 -3.11
C LEU A 153 -18.69 15.83 -4.00
N ILE A 154 -18.59 17.15 -4.20
CA ILE A 154 -17.46 17.76 -4.94
C ILE A 154 -16.15 17.58 -4.18
N SER A 155 -16.15 17.76 -2.85
CA SER A 155 -14.95 17.53 -2.02
C SER A 155 -14.49 16.07 -2.06
N MET A 156 -15.42 15.12 -1.98
CA MET A 156 -15.11 13.69 -2.02
C MET A 156 -14.55 13.26 -3.38
N THR A 157 -15.12 13.74 -4.47
CA THR A 157 -14.62 13.44 -5.82
C THR A 157 -13.22 14.01 -6.05
N ILE A 158 -12.95 15.25 -5.62
CA ILE A 158 -11.59 15.84 -5.71
C ILE A 158 -10.60 15.02 -4.89
N CYS A 159 -10.96 14.61 -3.66
CA CYS A 159 -10.11 13.78 -2.80
C CYS A 159 -9.81 12.40 -3.42
N CYS A 160 -10.82 11.74 -3.99
CA CYS A 160 -10.61 10.47 -4.69
C CYS A 160 -9.70 10.63 -5.91
N CYS A 161 -9.91 11.68 -6.72
CA CYS A 161 -9.07 11.96 -7.87
C CYS A 161 -7.61 12.25 -7.48
N THR A 162 -7.37 13.01 -6.40
CA THR A 162 -6.00 13.27 -5.93
C THR A 162 -5.33 12.01 -5.41
N LEU A 163 -6.04 11.16 -4.65
CA LEU A 163 -5.51 9.87 -4.19
C LEU A 163 -5.18 8.93 -5.36
N VAL A 164 -6.03 8.88 -6.39
CA VAL A 164 -5.75 8.09 -7.61
C VAL A 164 -4.55 8.67 -8.36
N CYS A 165 -4.44 9.98 -8.51
CA CYS A 165 -3.26 10.62 -9.13
C CYS A 165 -1.98 10.34 -8.32
N VAL A 166 -2.03 10.42 -6.99
CA VAL A 166 -0.86 10.12 -6.14
C VAL A 166 -0.47 8.64 -6.23
N THR A 167 -1.44 7.72 -6.22
CA THR A 167 -1.15 6.28 -6.38
C THR A 167 -0.61 5.97 -7.77
N ILE A 168 -1.11 6.61 -8.83
CA ILE A 168 -0.54 6.51 -10.18
C ILE A 168 0.87 7.10 -10.22
N ILE A 169 1.12 8.26 -9.62
CA ILE A 169 2.46 8.86 -9.56
C ILE A 169 3.40 7.95 -8.79
N PHE A 170 2.98 7.38 -7.65
CA PHE A 170 3.80 6.49 -6.84
C PHE A 170 4.04 5.16 -7.55
N TYR A 171 3.04 4.62 -8.24
CA TYR A 171 3.17 3.43 -9.09
C TYR A 171 4.08 3.70 -10.29
N CYS A 172 3.95 4.85 -10.96
CA CYS A 172 4.82 5.27 -12.04
C CYS A 172 6.24 5.52 -11.53
N ARG A 173 6.42 6.14 -10.36
CA ARG A 173 7.73 6.34 -9.73
C ARG A 173 8.34 4.99 -9.35
N TYR A 174 7.56 4.09 -8.75
CA TYR A 174 7.98 2.73 -8.42
C TYR A 174 8.33 1.92 -9.66
N LYS A 175 7.53 1.99 -10.73
CA LYS A 175 7.79 1.34 -12.01
C LYS A 175 9.00 1.96 -12.72
N LEU A 176 9.14 3.28 -12.71
CA LEU A 176 10.32 3.97 -13.23
C LEU A 176 11.55 3.68 -12.38
N GLN A 177 11.41 3.51 -11.06
CA GLN A 177 12.52 3.21 -10.15
C GLN A 177 12.94 1.75 -10.27
N THR A 178 12.01 0.81 -10.43
CA THR A 178 12.32 -0.60 -10.75
C THR A 178 12.90 -0.75 -12.15
N GLU A 179 12.45 0.02 -13.14
CA GLU A 179 13.09 0.09 -14.46
C GLU A 179 14.44 0.83 -14.42
N ARG A 180 14.62 1.82 -13.53
CA ARG A 180 15.90 2.52 -13.27
C ARG A 180 16.87 1.71 -12.41
N GLU A 181 16.39 0.73 -11.65
CA GLU A 181 17.20 -0.31 -11.03
C GLU A 181 17.50 -1.47 -12.00
N ARG A 182 16.65 -1.69 -13.02
CA ARG A 182 16.97 -2.56 -14.17
C ARG A 182 17.90 -1.91 -15.19
N TYR A 183 17.97 -0.59 -15.23
CA TYR A 183 18.89 0.19 -16.05
C TYR A 183 19.55 1.27 -15.18
N PRO A 184 20.68 0.97 -14.51
CA PRO A 184 21.48 2.04 -13.94
C PRO A 184 21.90 2.93 -15.10
N LYS A 185 21.34 4.15 -15.13
CA LYS A 185 21.81 5.25 -15.96
C LYS A 185 23.29 5.40 -15.61
N ASP A 186 24.14 5.21 -16.59
CA ASP A 186 25.58 5.37 -16.49
C ASP A 186 25.89 6.74 -15.86
N THR A 187 26.20 6.74 -14.56
CA THR A 187 27.06 7.79 -14.01
C THR A 187 28.45 7.32 -14.37
N GLU A 188 28.98 7.89 -15.45
CA GLU A 188 30.39 7.90 -15.79
C GLU A 188 31.16 8.52 -14.61
N GLN A 189 31.42 7.70 -13.60
CA GLN A 189 32.63 7.85 -12.80
C GLN A 189 33.66 6.99 -13.51
N GLU A 190 34.35 7.64 -14.44
CA GLU A 190 35.59 7.20 -15.04
C GLU A 190 36.58 6.84 -13.92
N VAL A 191 36.54 5.60 -13.47
CA VAL A 191 37.73 4.96 -12.95
C VAL A 191 38.61 4.77 -14.17
N PHE A 192 39.61 5.64 -14.29
CA PHE A 192 40.62 5.68 -15.34
C PHE A 192 41.34 4.32 -15.45
N ILE A 193 40.74 3.36 -16.16
CA ILE A 193 41.37 2.12 -16.59
C ILE A 193 41.90 2.42 -17.98
N ARG A 194 43.24 2.37 -18.13
CA ARG A 194 43.96 2.52 -19.41
C ARG A 194 43.21 1.80 -20.54
N ASP A 195 42.77 2.56 -21.54
CA ASP A 195 42.35 2.04 -22.83
C ASP A 195 43.47 1.22 -23.44
N GLY A 196 43.14 0.02 -23.95
CA GLY A 196 44.04 -0.66 -24.88
C GLY A 196 43.86 -2.16 -25.10
N GLU A 197 43.19 -2.91 -24.21
CA GLU A 197 43.08 -4.37 -24.41
C GLU A 197 41.66 -4.84 -24.14
N SER A 198 40.94 -5.25 -25.20
CA SER A 198 39.62 -5.85 -25.01
C SER A 198 39.77 -7.21 -24.32
N LEU A 199 38.74 -7.64 -23.59
CA LEU A 199 38.74 -8.92 -22.89
C LEU A 199 39.07 -10.08 -23.84
N LYS A 200 38.55 -9.98 -25.08
CA LYS A 200 38.82 -10.96 -26.12
C LYS A 200 40.30 -11.03 -26.47
N ASP A 201 40.98 -9.89 -26.56
CA ASP A 201 42.40 -9.82 -26.90
C ASP A 201 43.26 -10.44 -25.80
N LEU A 202 42.96 -10.15 -24.53
CA LEU A 202 43.62 -10.77 -23.37
C LEU A 202 43.48 -12.30 -23.37
N ILE A 203 42.27 -12.79 -23.67
CA ILE A 203 41.99 -14.22 -23.75
C ILE A 203 42.70 -14.86 -24.95
N HIS A 204 42.75 -14.18 -26.10
CA HIS A 204 43.46 -14.68 -27.28
C HIS A 204 44.97 -14.75 -27.05
N GLN A 205 45.57 -13.70 -26.46
CA GLN A 205 46.99 -13.67 -26.14
C GLN A 205 47.38 -14.75 -25.12
N SER A 206 46.53 -15.02 -24.12
CA SER A 206 46.82 -16.07 -23.12
C SER A 206 46.73 -17.48 -23.69
N GLN A 207 45.90 -17.70 -24.71
CA GLN A 207 45.69 -19.01 -25.33
C GLN A 207 46.83 -19.44 -26.26
N SER A 208 47.56 -18.50 -26.86
CA SER A 208 48.74 -18.80 -27.67
C SER A 208 49.87 -19.49 -26.89
N SER A 209 49.83 -19.44 -25.55
CA SER A 209 50.80 -20.10 -24.67
C SER A 209 50.52 -21.60 -24.39
N GLY A 210 49.37 -22.13 -24.85
CA GLY A 210 49.19 -23.58 -25.07
C GLY A 210 48.76 -24.49 -23.91
N SER A 211 48.45 -23.97 -22.71
CA SER A 211 48.20 -24.83 -21.52
C SER A 211 46.73 -24.97 -21.06
N GLY A 212 45.75 -24.36 -21.74
CA GLY A 212 44.32 -24.49 -21.38
C GLY A 212 43.42 -23.36 -21.90
N SER A 213 42.11 -23.50 -21.75
CA SER A 213 41.12 -22.45 -22.07
C SER A 213 40.96 -21.44 -20.92
N GLY A 214 40.96 -20.15 -21.26
CA GLY A 214 40.79 -19.02 -20.32
C GLY A 214 42.09 -18.25 -20.05
N LEU A 215 42.06 -17.39 -19.02
CA LEU A 215 43.23 -16.61 -18.59
C LEU A 215 44.21 -17.44 -17.75
N PRO A 216 45.51 -17.10 -17.67
CA PRO A 216 46.48 -17.84 -16.87
C PRO A 216 46.14 -17.84 -15.37
N LEU A 217 46.48 -18.91 -14.65
CA LEU A 217 46.14 -19.13 -13.23
C LEU A 217 46.46 -17.94 -12.28
N LEU A 218 47.56 -17.22 -12.54
CA LEU A 218 47.96 -16.06 -11.73
C LEU A 218 47.07 -14.82 -11.97
N VAL A 219 46.48 -14.67 -13.16
CA VAL A 219 45.52 -13.61 -13.45
C VAL A 219 44.17 -13.99 -12.84
N GLN A 220 43.78 -15.27 -12.88
CA GLN A 220 42.49 -15.76 -12.36
C GLN A 220 42.24 -15.40 -10.88
N ARG A 221 43.26 -15.46 -10.01
CA ARG A 221 43.13 -15.24 -8.54
C ARG A 221 42.89 -13.79 -8.08
N THR A 222 42.70 -12.86 -9.01
CA THR A 222 42.44 -11.44 -8.68
C THR A 222 41.20 -10.88 -9.35
N ILE A 223 40.55 -11.66 -10.22
CA ILE A 223 39.46 -11.17 -11.07
C ILE A 223 38.19 -10.95 -10.23
N ALA A 224 37.87 -11.83 -9.28
CA ALA A 224 36.65 -11.70 -8.48
C ALA A 224 36.63 -10.44 -7.61
N LYS A 225 37.80 -9.89 -7.25
CA LYS A 225 37.92 -8.61 -6.54
C LYS A 225 37.62 -7.41 -7.43
N GLN A 226 37.90 -7.53 -8.73
CA GLN A 226 37.73 -6.45 -9.70
C GLN A 226 36.35 -6.46 -10.39
N ILE A 227 35.62 -7.58 -10.30
CA ILE A 227 34.26 -7.67 -10.85
C ILE A 227 33.28 -6.88 -9.98
N GLN A 228 32.54 -6.01 -10.64
CA GLN A 228 31.37 -5.35 -10.07
C GLN A 228 30.13 -6.20 -10.35
N MET A 229 29.46 -6.68 -9.31
CA MET A 229 28.20 -7.43 -9.45
C MET A 229 27.07 -6.45 -9.72
N VAL A 230 26.33 -6.63 -10.83
CA VAL A 230 25.29 -5.70 -11.27
C VAL A 230 23.90 -6.16 -10.83
N ARG A 231 23.46 -7.34 -11.30
CA ARG A 231 22.14 -7.90 -10.96
C ARG A 231 22.13 -9.41 -11.06
N GLN A 232 21.28 -10.06 -10.28
CA GLN A 232 21.03 -11.49 -10.43
C GLN A 232 20.27 -11.75 -11.74
N ILE A 233 20.76 -12.70 -12.54
CA ILE A 233 20.16 -13.13 -13.82
C ILE A 233 19.61 -14.55 -13.78
N GLY A 234 19.99 -15.34 -12.79
CA GLY A 234 19.47 -16.69 -12.61
C GLY A 234 19.70 -17.24 -11.20
N LYS A 235 18.90 -18.24 -10.86
CA LYS A 235 19.07 -19.03 -9.63
C LYS A 235 18.89 -20.51 -9.98
N GLY A 236 19.89 -21.31 -9.63
CA GLY A 236 19.92 -22.75 -9.87
C GLY A 236 20.08 -23.52 -8.57
N ARG A 237 20.15 -24.86 -8.71
CA ARG A 237 20.38 -25.78 -7.58
C ARG A 237 21.71 -25.49 -6.87
N TYR A 238 22.76 -25.24 -7.65
CA TYR A 238 24.14 -25.19 -7.16
C TYR A 238 24.59 -23.78 -6.75
N GLY A 239 23.79 -22.76 -7.04
CA GLY A 239 24.17 -21.38 -6.81
C GLY A 239 23.34 -20.39 -7.62
N GLU A 240 23.87 -19.18 -7.73
CA GLU A 240 23.23 -18.04 -8.36
C GLU A 240 24.07 -17.55 -9.53
N VAL A 241 23.42 -17.05 -10.58
CA VAL A 241 24.10 -16.45 -11.73
C VAL A 241 23.82 -14.96 -11.74
N TRP A 242 24.87 -14.17 -11.86
CA TRP A 242 24.84 -12.73 -11.83
C TRP A 242 25.41 -12.15 -13.12
N LEU A 243 24.83 -11.04 -13.57
CA LEU A 243 25.47 -10.14 -14.50
C LEU A 243 26.51 -9.34 -13.72
N GLY A 244 27.76 -9.38 -14.17
CA GLY A 244 28.85 -8.56 -13.66
C GLY A 244 29.41 -7.63 -14.74
N ARG A 245 30.19 -6.65 -14.31
CA ARG A 245 31.05 -5.85 -15.18
C ARG A 245 32.51 -6.06 -14.77
N TRP A 246 33.35 -6.33 -15.76
CA TRP A 246 34.80 -6.40 -15.59
C TRP A 246 35.46 -5.56 -16.69
N ARG A 247 36.24 -4.54 -16.29
CA ARG A 247 36.88 -3.59 -17.22
C ARG A 247 35.91 -3.02 -18.27
N GLY A 248 34.70 -2.66 -17.84
CA GLY A 248 33.64 -2.12 -18.72
C GLY A 248 32.82 -3.19 -19.47
N GLU A 249 33.34 -4.40 -19.65
CA GLU A 249 32.65 -5.48 -20.36
C GLU A 249 31.69 -6.28 -19.47
N LYS A 250 30.58 -6.74 -20.07
CA LYS A 250 29.57 -7.57 -19.38
C LYS A 250 30.04 -9.02 -19.30
N VAL A 251 30.00 -9.59 -18.10
CA VAL A 251 30.36 -11.00 -17.83
C VAL A 251 29.25 -11.69 -17.05
N ALA A 252 29.12 -13.01 -17.21
CA ALA A 252 28.24 -13.84 -16.40
C ALA A 252 29.05 -14.51 -15.29
N VAL A 253 28.64 -14.29 -14.04
CA VAL A 253 29.31 -14.80 -12.84
C VAL A 253 28.39 -15.79 -12.14
N LYS A 254 28.75 -17.06 -12.19
CA LYS A 254 28.07 -18.11 -11.43
C LYS A 254 28.74 -18.22 -10.07
N VAL A 255 28.01 -17.85 -9.02
CA VAL A 255 28.42 -17.90 -7.62
C VAL A 255 27.86 -19.17 -6.99
N PHE A 256 28.74 -20.11 -6.66
CA PHE A 256 28.36 -21.35 -6.01
C PHE A 256 28.30 -21.17 -4.49
N PHE A 257 27.40 -21.91 -3.84
CA PHE A 257 27.44 -22.05 -2.39
C PHE A 257 28.69 -22.82 -1.98
N THR A 258 29.29 -22.48 -0.83
CA THR A 258 30.49 -23.16 -0.31
C THR A 258 30.33 -24.68 -0.21
N ARG A 259 29.15 -25.15 0.19
CA ARG A 259 28.82 -26.59 0.24
C ARG A 259 28.84 -27.30 -1.13
N GLU A 260 28.82 -26.55 -2.22
CA GLU A 260 28.84 -27.04 -3.61
C GLU A 260 30.24 -26.93 -4.25
N GLU A 261 31.31 -26.88 -3.45
CA GLU A 261 32.69 -26.79 -3.93
C GLU A 261 33.05 -27.89 -4.95
N ALA A 262 32.66 -29.13 -4.70
CA ALA A 262 32.90 -30.24 -5.63
C ALA A 262 32.20 -30.02 -6.99
N SER A 263 31.06 -29.33 -7.00
CA SER A 263 30.35 -28.98 -8.23
C SER A 263 31.07 -27.86 -8.99
N TRP A 264 31.55 -26.83 -8.27
CA TRP A 264 32.37 -25.76 -8.85
C TRP A 264 33.68 -26.28 -9.42
N PHE A 265 34.37 -27.16 -8.70
CA PHE A 265 35.64 -27.76 -9.12
C PHE A 265 35.47 -28.55 -10.42
N ARG A 266 34.49 -29.47 -10.48
CA ARG A 266 34.22 -30.27 -11.68
C ARG A 266 33.89 -29.40 -12.90
N GLU A 267 33.06 -28.38 -12.71
CA GLU A 267 32.66 -27.51 -13.82
C GLU A 267 33.84 -26.66 -14.31
N THR A 268 34.67 -26.17 -13.39
CA THR A 268 35.91 -25.44 -13.71
C THR A 268 36.89 -26.31 -14.49
N GLU A 269 37.13 -27.55 -14.03
CA GLU A 269 38.02 -28.51 -14.69
C GLU A 269 37.58 -28.81 -16.13
N ILE A 270 36.28 -29.02 -16.35
CA ILE A 270 35.73 -29.23 -17.69
C ILE A 270 35.97 -28.00 -18.57
N TYR A 271 35.69 -26.80 -18.07
CA TYR A 271 35.89 -25.57 -18.84
C TYR A 271 37.36 -25.24 -19.12
N GLN A 272 38.29 -25.72 -18.29
CA GLN A 272 39.73 -25.54 -18.45
C GLN A 272 40.41 -26.62 -19.31
N THR A 273 39.68 -27.67 -19.68
CA THR A 273 40.23 -28.77 -20.50
C THR A 273 40.81 -28.22 -21.82
N VAL A 274 41.93 -28.78 -22.23
CA VAL A 274 42.67 -28.32 -23.41
C VAL A 274 41.81 -28.48 -24.68
N LEU A 275 41.90 -27.51 -25.59
CA LEU A 275 41.10 -27.44 -26.83
C LEU A 275 39.57 -27.45 -26.63
N MET A 276 39.05 -27.09 -25.44
CA MET A 276 37.59 -26.98 -25.20
C MET A 276 36.92 -25.75 -25.80
N ARG A 277 37.68 -24.70 -26.09
CA ARG A 277 37.12 -23.44 -26.57
C ARG A 277 36.64 -23.62 -28.00
N HIS A 278 35.37 -23.32 -28.23
CA HIS A 278 34.72 -23.43 -29.52
C HIS A 278 33.62 -22.36 -29.62
N GLU A 279 33.26 -21.93 -30.84
CA GLU A 279 32.28 -20.87 -31.02
C GLU A 279 30.92 -21.23 -30.40
N ASN A 280 30.51 -22.49 -30.46
CA ASN A 280 29.23 -22.97 -29.90
C ASN A 280 29.36 -23.60 -28.51
N ILE A 281 30.44 -23.31 -27.79
CA ILE A 281 30.61 -23.62 -26.36
C ILE A 281 30.76 -22.31 -25.60
N LEU A 282 30.15 -22.22 -24.42
CA LEU A 282 30.17 -21.00 -23.62
C LEU A 282 31.63 -20.62 -23.30
N GLY A 283 31.99 -19.37 -23.60
CA GLY A 283 33.33 -18.86 -23.39
C GLY A 283 33.67 -18.78 -21.90
N PHE A 284 34.54 -19.67 -21.44
CA PHE A 284 35.15 -19.58 -20.13
C PHE A 284 36.18 -18.44 -20.09
N ILE A 285 36.16 -17.67 -19.00
CA ILE A 285 37.10 -16.57 -18.75
C ILE A 285 38.03 -16.96 -17.59
N ALA A 286 37.44 -17.25 -16.43
CA ALA A 286 38.18 -17.51 -15.20
C ALA A 286 37.33 -18.24 -14.14
N ALA A 287 37.99 -18.85 -13.16
CA ALA A 287 37.40 -19.29 -11.91
C ALA A 287 38.22 -18.70 -10.75
N ASP A 288 37.55 -18.22 -9.71
CA ASP A 288 38.22 -17.50 -8.61
C ASP A 288 37.46 -17.71 -7.29
N ILE A 289 38.14 -17.49 -6.17
CA ILE A 289 37.60 -17.65 -4.82
C ILE A 289 37.65 -16.28 -4.13
N LYS A 290 36.47 -15.74 -3.82
CA LYS A 290 36.34 -14.46 -3.12
C LYS A 290 36.01 -14.70 -1.65
N GLY A 291 36.98 -14.47 -0.78
CA GLY A 291 36.76 -14.40 0.67
C GLY A 291 36.17 -13.04 1.05
N SER A 292 35.08 -13.04 1.81
CA SER A 292 34.60 -11.91 2.61
C SER A 292 34.65 -12.30 4.08
N ASP A 293 34.73 -11.32 4.99
CA ASP A 293 34.87 -11.52 6.44
C ASP A 293 33.82 -12.47 7.08
N ALA A 294 32.70 -12.74 6.39
CA ALA A 294 31.64 -13.65 6.84
C ALA A 294 31.43 -14.91 5.98
N SER A 295 31.98 -14.99 4.76
CA SER A 295 31.80 -16.17 3.88
C SER A 295 32.76 -16.22 2.68
N THR A 296 33.11 -17.43 2.27
CA THR A 296 33.83 -17.70 1.01
C THR A 296 32.84 -17.86 -0.13
N GLN A 297 33.11 -17.26 -1.29
CA GLN A 297 32.30 -17.41 -2.49
C GLN A 297 33.14 -17.97 -3.62
N LEU A 298 32.62 -18.98 -4.32
CA LEU A 298 33.29 -19.66 -5.42
C LEU A 298 32.71 -19.14 -6.74
N PHE A 299 33.53 -18.48 -7.55
CA PHE A 299 33.12 -17.83 -8.79
C PHE A 299 33.55 -18.65 -10.00
N LEU A 300 32.63 -18.79 -10.95
CA LEU A 300 32.91 -19.23 -12.32
C LEU A 300 32.46 -18.11 -13.27
N ILE A 301 33.39 -17.56 -14.04
CA ILE A 301 33.21 -16.35 -14.84
C ILE A 301 33.26 -16.73 -16.31
N THR A 302 32.21 -16.33 -17.04
CA THR A 302 31.96 -16.69 -18.44
C THR A 302 31.46 -15.49 -19.24
N ASP A 303 31.48 -15.62 -20.56
CA ASP A 303 30.89 -14.62 -21.45
C ASP A 303 29.40 -14.41 -21.12
N TYR A 304 28.95 -13.15 -21.15
CA TYR A 304 27.54 -12.82 -21.00
C TYR A 304 26.83 -12.77 -22.35
N HIS A 305 25.63 -13.36 -22.42
CA HIS A 305 24.77 -13.32 -23.59
C HIS A 305 23.40 -12.73 -23.23
N GLU A 306 23.10 -11.57 -23.83
CA GLU A 306 21.90 -10.76 -23.52
C GLU A 306 20.59 -11.45 -23.85
N SER A 307 20.55 -12.23 -24.94
CA SER A 307 19.36 -12.99 -25.34
C SER A 307 19.04 -14.16 -24.40
N GLY A 308 19.89 -14.43 -23.41
CA GLY A 308 19.65 -15.42 -22.38
C GLY A 308 19.65 -16.86 -22.90
N SER A 309 18.87 -17.72 -22.25
CA SER A 309 18.76 -19.13 -22.64
C SER A 309 17.86 -19.31 -23.86
N LEU A 310 18.08 -20.38 -24.64
CA LEU A 310 17.20 -20.77 -25.73
C LEU A 310 15.75 -20.97 -25.26
N TYR A 311 15.56 -21.45 -24.02
CA TYR A 311 14.24 -21.53 -23.39
C TYR A 311 13.55 -20.16 -23.27
N ASP A 312 14.27 -19.14 -22.83
CA ASP A 312 13.72 -17.78 -22.67
C ASP A 312 13.51 -17.13 -24.04
N TYR A 313 14.43 -17.35 -24.97
CA TYR A 313 14.35 -16.82 -26.33
C TYR A 313 13.11 -17.34 -27.09
N LEU A 314 12.86 -18.66 -27.03
CA LEU A 314 11.73 -19.30 -27.71
C LEU A 314 10.36 -18.94 -27.11
N LYS A 315 10.31 -18.48 -25.86
CA LYS A 315 9.06 -18.00 -25.25
C LYS A 315 8.62 -16.65 -25.81
N LEU A 316 9.57 -15.81 -26.19
CA LEU A 316 9.33 -14.43 -26.59
C LEU A 316 9.34 -14.24 -28.11
N THR A 317 9.89 -15.21 -28.84
CA THR A 317 10.21 -15.08 -30.27
C THR A 317 9.69 -16.28 -31.05
N THR A 318 8.95 -16.00 -32.12
CA THR A 318 8.65 -17.00 -33.16
C THR A 318 9.80 -17.07 -34.15
N LEU A 319 10.17 -18.27 -34.58
CA LEU A 319 11.33 -18.48 -35.45
C LEU A 319 10.89 -18.61 -36.91
N ASP A 320 11.62 -17.94 -37.80
CA ASP A 320 11.62 -18.31 -39.21
C ASP A 320 12.47 -19.59 -39.43
N VAL A 321 12.35 -20.18 -40.63
CA VAL A 321 13.08 -21.41 -40.97
C VAL A 321 14.60 -21.19 -40.92
N GLN A 322 15.07 -20.00 -41.29
CA GLN A 322 16.51 -19.71 -41.38
C GLN A 322 17.16 -19.62 -40.00
N VAL A 323 16.52 -18.95 -39.04
CA VAL A 323 16.93 -18.84 -37.65
C VAL A 323 16.81 -20.18 -36.95
N LEU A 324 15.73 -20.93 -37.20
CA LEU A 324 15.58 -22.30 -36.69
C LEU A 324 16.76 -23.18 -37.10
N LEU A 325 17.12 -23.17 -38.38
CA LEU A 325 18.25 -23.95 -38.89
C LEU A 325 19.59 -23.47 -38.30
N ARG A 326 19.80 -22.16 -38.14
CA ARG A 326 21.01 -21.62 -37.50
C ARG A 326 21.13 -22.05 -36.04
N LEU A 327 20.05 -21.98 -35.27
CA LEU A 327 20.02 -22.42 -33.87
C LEU A 327 20.28 -23.94 -33.75
N ALA A 328 19.62 -24.75 -34.57
CA ALA A 328 19.81 -26.20 -34.58
C ALA A 328 21.23 -26.59 -35.00
N TYR A 329 21.75 -25.98 -36.07
CA TYR A 329 23.10 -26.24 -36.58
C TYR A 329 24.17 -25.85 -35.56
N SER A 330 24.09 -24.66 -34.97
CA SER A 330 25.06 -24.22 -33.96
C SER A 330 25.07 -25.11 -32.72
N VAL A 331 23.91 -25.55 -32.23
CA VAL A 331 23.83 -26.52 -31.12
C VAL A 331 24.45 -27.85 -31.52
N ALA A 332 24.19 -28.35 -32.72
CA ALA A 332 24.78 -29.58 -33.23
C ALA A 332 26.31 -29.48 -33.35
N CYS A 333 26.84 -28.35 -33.83
CA CYS A 333 28.29 -28.10 -33.90
C CYS A 333 28.93 -28.10 -32.51
N GLY A 334 28.31 -27.46 -31.51
CA GLY A 334 28.81 -27.47 -30.13
C GLY A 334 28.84 -28.88 -29.53
N LEU A 335 27.77 -29.65 -29.72
CA LEU A 335 27.72 -31.04 -29.24
C LEU A 335 28.70 -31.95 -29.96
N CYS A 336 28.84 -31.80 -31.29
CA CYS A 336 29.83 -32.53 -32.06
C CYS A 336 31.22 -32.25 -31.51
N HIS A 337 31.57 -30.98 -31.28
CA HIS A 337 32.86 -30.62 -30.68
C HIS A 337 33.08 -31.25 -29.29
N LEU A 338 32.06 -31.26 -28.42
CA LEU A 338 32.15 -31.93 -27.11
C LEU A 338 32.41 -33.43 -27.27
N HIS A 339 31.67 -34.11 -28.14
CA HIS A 339 31.73 -35.55 -28.32
C HIS A 339 32.98 -36.03 -29.05
N THR A 340 33.57 -35.20 -29.90
CA THR A 340 34.77 -35.56 -30.66
C THR A 340 36.01 -35.51 -29.77
N GLU A 341 36.70 -36.65 -29.66
CA GLU A 341 38.04 -36.72 -29.10
C GLU A 341 39.04 -36.07 -30.08
N ILE A 342 39.95 -35.24 -29.56
CA ILE A 342 40.99 -34.59 -30.34
C ILE A 342 42.34 -35.09 -29.85
N TYR A 343 43.05 -35.81 -30.72
CA TYR A 343 44.37 -36.37 -30.41
C TYR A 343 45.47 -35.29 -30.45
N GLY A 344 46.45 -35.40 -29.57
CA GLY A 344 47.59 -34.48 -29.46
C GLY A 344 48.40 -34.73 -28.19
N THR A 345 49.49 -33.97 -28.00
CA THR A 345 50.31 -34.04 -26.77
C THR A 345 49.53 -33.63 -25.52
N GLN A 346 48.55 -32.75 -25.69
CA GLN A 346 47.53 -32.39 -24.70
C GLN A 346 46.17 -32.48 -25.41
N GLY A 347 45.72 -33.71 -25.65
CA GLY A 347 44.46 -33.97 -26.36
C GLY A 347 43.21 -33.58 -25.56
N LYS A 348 42.09 -33.39 -26.26
CA LYS A 348 40.78 -33.20 -25.65
C LYS A 348 40.04 -34.54 -25.64
N PRO A 349 39.61 -35.07 -24.49
CA PRO A 349 38.81 -36.29 -24.44
C PRO A 349 37.41 -36.06 -25.04
N ALA A 350 36.73 -37.16 -25.40
CA ALA A 350 35.30 -37.12 -25.70
C ALA A 350 34.51 -36.81 -24.41
N ILE A 351 33.62 -35.81 -24.45
CA ILE A 351 32.87 -35.33 -23.28
C ILE A 351 31.38 -35.40 -23.57
N ALA A 352 30.62 -36.13 -22.76
CA ALA A 352 29.17 -36.12 -22.79
C ALA A 352 28.63 -35.04 -21.83
N HIS A 353 27.73 -34.16 -22.32
CA HIS A 353 27.17 -33.06 -21.51
C HIS A 353 26.27 -33.54 -20.35
N ARG A 354 25.50 -34.62 -20.55
CA ARG A 354 24.62 -35.28 -19.55
C ARG A 354 23.45 -34.47 -18.97
N ASP A 355 23.39 -33.16 -19.17
CA ASP A 355 22.26 -32.30 -18.79
C ASP A 355 21.84 -31.35 -19.93
N LEU A 356 21.76 -31.86 -21.16
CA LEU A 356 21.42 -31.02 -22.31
C LEU A 356 19.92 -30.67 -22.29
N LYS A 357 19.62 -29.38 -22.21
CA LYS A 357 18.25 -28.83 -22.23
C LYS A 357 18.27 -27.39 -22.72
N THR A 358 17.12 -26.87 -23.16
CA THR A 358 16.99 -25.49 -23.69
C THR A 358 17.41 -24.40 -22.70
N LYS A 359 17.37 -24.66 -21.39
CA LYS A 359 17.87 -23.72 -20.35
C LYS A 359 19.39 -23.66 -20.26
N ASN A 360 20.11 -24.67 -20.76
CA ASN A 360 21.57 -24.77 -20.71
C ASN A 360 22.23 -24.40 -22.07
N ILE A 361 21.43 -23.93 -23.03
CA ILE A 361 21.91 -23.41 -24.32
C ILE A 361 21.66 -21.91 -24.32
N LEU A 362 22.66 -21.10 -24.64
CA LEU A 362 22.54 -19.64 -24.69
C LEU A 362 22.43 -19.16 -26.13
N VAL A 363 21.64 -18.11 -26.36
CA VAL A 363 21.49 -17.48 -27.68
C VAL A 363 22.39 -16.26 -27.74
N LYS A 364 23.26 -16.19 -28.76
CA LYS A 364 24.12 -15.04 -29.01
C LYS A 364 23.37 -13.95 -29.77
N LYS A 365 24.01 -12.79 -29.96
CA LYS A 365 23.44 -11.66 -30.71
C LYS A 365 23.41 -11.89 -32.23
N ASN A 366 24.29 -12.73 -32.76
CA ASN A 366 24.54 -12.94 -34.20
C ASN A 366 23.66 -14.01 -34.85
#